data_AF-A0AAU9FNE5-F1
#
_entry.id   AF-A0AAU9FNE5-F1
#
_cell.length_a   1.000
_cell.length_b   1.000
_cell.length_c   1.000
_cell.angle_alpha   90.00
_cell.angle_beta   90.00
_cell.angle_gamma   90.00
#
_symmetry.space_group_name_H-M   'P 1'
#
loop_
_entity.id
_entity.type
_entity.pdbx_description
1 polymer ?
#
loop_
_entity_poly.entity_id
_entity_poly.type
_entity_poly.pdbx_seq_one_letter_code
_entity_poly.pdbx_strand_id
1 'polypeptide(L)'
;MQTLKLLFVLLLISFEARAKDVQECEEIAAGSHICREIESFQQLNGYVQEDWRSVKVINEHTGIESGGTKALPALSRLLHLDLSESGGLTLGDRGLRDFTQLEGLNLTHCQLEELQEEHFPRNSSLRSLDVSYNDIQLITGKVMDRMPRLVYANFSNNLVAEVEINAFKGLRKLEFLDLTTNEQENVTLGENANLRYLSISNNNVRDFRWCRLRGVPNLEELHLHSNWLENLDMGLFFATPRLRVLNVSNNNLYEIKANLFAAANERAVPLQLLDYSSNNVKVLEDLVFVKLTNLRTLNLWLNQINRIHPRAFQGLSALESLQLQGNKISALPDEVFSMLTSLERLDLSRNKIKQLGASIFGGTLLRQLTHLNLSHNNMMELHPLAFSGVPHLRELRLRGNKLTVLDLRMFAPLRRLQLLTIGENRLEEIEGDILETFGNLSHLEINNNRLSYLSSLQTSEYLLQLRHIRIEGNPWQCLCLDEITAWLDKRQVGYARPSSAYYSGRKPLCVVTPMEQCLRDLEAVRAHGLVESYEQI
;
A
#
# COMPACT_ATOMS: atom_id res chain seq x y z
N MET A 1 -47.77 11.80 -53.59
CA MET A 1 -47.16 13.04 -53.04
C MET A 1 -46.21 12.60 -51.92
N GLN A 2 -44.93 12.27 -52.15
CA GLN A 2 -43.96 12.94 -53.02
C GLN A 2 -44.11 14.44 -52.91
N THR A 3 -43.45 15.04 -51.91
CA THR A 3 -42.79 16.37 -51.89
C THR A 3 -42.63 16.82 -50.44
N LEU A 4 -41.62 16.30 -49.75
CA LEU A 4 -40.86 17.04 -48.72
C LEU A 4 -39.49 16.38 -48.49
N LYS A 5 -38.87 15.93 -49.60
CA LYS A 5 -37.41 15.85 -49.78
C LYS A 5 -37.08 17.07 -50.66
N LEU A 6 -35.98 17.77 -50.38
CA LEU A 6 -35.61 19.12 -50.88
C LEU A 6 -36.16 20.29 -50.03
N LEU A 7 -35.64 20.46 -48.81
CA LEU A 7 -35.31 21.80 -48.27
C LEU A 7 -34.45 21.79 -46.99
N PHE A 8 -33.78 20.66 -46.69
CA PHE A 8 -32.73 20.57 -45.66
C PHE A 8 -31.43 19.99 -46.25
N VAL A 9 -31.14 20.35 -47.51
CA VAL A 9 -29.88 20.04 -48.23
C VAL A 9 -29.07 21.32 -48.49
N LEU A 10 -29.48 22.48 -47.95
CA LEU A 10 -28.87 23.78 -48.31
C LEU A 10 -28.57 24.72 -47.13
N LEU A 11 -28.43 24.20 -45.91
CA LEU A 11 -28.03 25.01 -44.74
C LEU A 11 -27.11 24.29 -43.74
N LEU A 12 -26.33 23.32 -44.22
CA LEU A 12 -25.16 22.74 -43.53
C LEU A 12 -23.95 22.63 -44.48
N ILE A 13 -23.84 23.57 -45.41
CA ILE A 13 -22.60 23.89 -46.13
C ILE A 13 -22.23 25.29 -45.65
N SER A 14 -21.39 25.35 -44.61
CA SER A 14 -20.64 26.53 -44.10
C SER A 14 -20.37 26.49 -42.58
N PHE A 15 -20.29 25.30 -41.99
CA PHE A 15 -19.32 25.07 -40.93
C PHE A 15 -18.46 23.89 -41.38
N GLU A 16 -17.41 24.24 -42.12
CA GLU A 16 -16.20 23.43 -42.21
C GLU A 16 -15.77 23.08 -40.78
N ALA A 17 -16.23 21.94 -40.30
CA ALA A 17 -15.45 21.17 -39.34
C ALA A 17 -14.15 20.85 -40.08
N ARG A 18 -13.16 21.72 -39.91
CA ARG A 18 -11.75 21.43 -40.11
C ARG A 18 -11.42 20.21 -39.26
N ALA A 19 -11.66 19.02 -39.81
CA ALA A 19 -10.81 17.88 -39.56
C ALA A 19 -9.41 18.32 -40.00
N LYS A 20 -8.61 18.74 -39.02
CA LYS A 20 -7.16 18.79 -39.19
C LYS A 20 -6.69 17.35 -39.21
N ASP A 21 -6.72 16.74 -40.38
CA ASP A 21 -5.74 15.72 -40.71
C ASP A 21 -4.35 16.37 -40.75
N VAL A 22 -3.35 15.61 -40.33
CA VAL A 22 -1.90 15.84 -40.49
C VAL A 22 -1.23 16.80 -39.49
N GLN A 23 -1.06 16.35 -38.24
CA GLN A 23 0.17 16.61 -37.49
C GLN A 23 0.82 15.25 -37.19
N GLU A 24 1.73 14.82 -38.07
CA GLU A 24 2.34 13.48 -38.04
C GLU A 24 3.43 13.36 -36.98
N CYS A 25 4.12 14.47 -36.66
CA CYS A 25 5.02 14.56 -35.51
C CYS A 25 5.09 16.00 -34.97
N GLU A 26 5.07 16.16 -33.66
CA GLU A 26 5.17 17.45 -32.94
C GLU A 26 6.29 17.41 -31.91
N GLU A 27 7.02 18.52 -31.74
CA GLU A 27 8.00 18.66 -30.66
C GLU A 27 7.29 18.99 -29.34
N ILE A 28 7.60 18.20 -28.30
CA ILE A 28 7.06 18.38 -26.94
C ILE A 28 8.08 19.00 -25.98
N ALA A 29 9.37 18.82 -26.27
CA ALA A 29 10.50 19.41 -25.57
C ALA A 29 11.73 19.34 -26.49
N ALA A 30 12.78 20.11 -26.20
CA ALA A 30 14.00 20.15 -27.02
C ALA A 30 14.50 18.75 -27.42
N GLY A 31 14.37 18.39 -28.69
CA GLY A 31 14.79 17.10 -29.26
C GLY A 31 13.89 15.90 -28.89
N SER A 32 12.73 16.12 -28.29
CA SER A 32 11.73 15.10 -27.94
C SER A 32 10.44 15.35 -28.70
N HIS A 33 9.97 14.33 -29.42
CA HIS A 33 8.85 14.44 -30.33
C HIS A 33 7.77 13.41 -30.02
N ILE A 34 6.53 13.74 -30.34
CA ILE A 34 5.38 12.84 -30.34
C ILE A 34 4.87 12.72 -31.76
N CYS A 35 4.78 11.49 -32.26
CA CYS A 35 4.28 11.18 -33.58
C CYS A 35 2.97 10.40 -33.46
N ARG A 36 2.05 10.63 -34.38
CA ARG A 36 0.72 10.03 -34.37
C ARG A 36 0.45 9.30 -35.67
N GLU A 37 -0.19 8.14 -35.57
CA GLU A 37 -0.60 7.32 -36.71
C GLU A 37 0.58 7.01 -37.66
N ILE A 38 1.70 6.59 -37.08
CA ILE A 38 2.88 6.13 -37.83
C ILE A 38 2.74 4.62 -38.08
N GLU A 39 2.51 4.22 -39.32
CA GLU A 39 2.22 2.82 -39.67
C GLU A 39 3.51 1.98 -39.85
N SER A 40 4.67 2.62 -40.04
CA SER A 40 5.94 1.90 -40.24
C SER A 40 7.17 2.69 -39.81
N PHE A 41 8.26 1.97 -39.51
CA PHE A 41 9.56 2.62 -39.28
C PHE A 41 10.11 3.33 -40.51
N GLN A 42 9.71 2.91 -41.71
CA GLN A 42 10.06 3.62 -42.95
C GLN A 42 9.43 5.02 -42.99
N GLN A 43 8.16 5.14 -42.57
CA GLN A 43 7.48 6.42 -42.41
C GLN A 43 8.15 7.26 -41.33
N LEU A 44 8.44 6.67 -40.15
CA LEU A 44 9.13 7.38 -39.07
C LEU A 44 10.49 7.94 -39.51
N ASN A 45 11.27 7.16 -40.25
CA ASN A 45 12.57 7.58 -40.77
C ASN A 45 12.48 8.81 -41.69
N GLY A 46 11.32 9.07 -42.32
CA GLY A 46 11.08 10.27 -43.10
C GLY A 46 10.93 11.55 -42.27
N TYR A 47 10.49 11.45 -41.01
CA TYR A 47 10.30 12.61 -40.12
C TYR A 47 11.52 12.92 -39.27
N VAL A 48 12.28 11.90 -38.87
CA VAL A 48 13.38 12.07 -37.92
C VAL A 48 14.46 13.00 -38.46
N GLN A 49 14.67 14.12 -37.76
CA GLN A 49 15.68 15.14 -38.09
C GLN A 49 16.96 14.97 -37.26
N GLU A 50 17.98 15.80 -37.51
CA GLU A 50 19.31 15.64 -36.89
C GLU A 50 19.34 15.92 -35.38
N ASP A 51 18.45 16.77 -34.90
CA ASP A 51 18.32 17.22 -33.51
C ASP A 51 17.40 16.33 -32.67
N TRP A 52 16.69 15.39 -33.30
CA TRP A 52 15.79 14.45 -32.61
C TRP A 52 16.58 13.44 -31.79
N ARG A 53 16.17 13.28 -30.53
CA ARG A 53 16.76 12.34 -29.56
C ARG A 53 15.74 11.35 -29.03
N SER A 54 14.51 11.79 -28.83
CA SER A 54 13.43 10.97 -28.27
C SER A 54 12.20 11.06 -29.14
N VAL A 55 11.54 9.93 -29.35
CA VAL A 55 10.26 9.86 -30.06
C VAL A 55 9.29 8.98 -29.28
N LYS A 56 8.07 9.49 -29.08
CA LYS A 56 6.91 8.68 -28.73
C LYS A 56 6.02 8.52 -29.95
N VAL A 57 5.58 7.31 -30.24
CA VAL A 57 4.60 7.01 -31.29
C VAL A 57 3.29 6.61 -30.62
N ILE A 58 2.19 7.24 -31.03
CA ILE A 58 0.83 6.90 -30.60
C ILE A 58 0.02 6.51 -31.82
N ASN A 59 -0.41 5.26 -31.87
CA ASN A 59 -1.32 4.77 -32.90
C ASN A 59 -2.58 4.25 -32.25
N GLU A 60 -3.70 4.94 -32.47
CA GLU A 60 -4.97 4.56 -31.84
C GLU A 60 -5.66 3.41 -32.60
N HIS A 61 -5.35 3.24 -33.88
CA HIS A 61 -6.08 2.34 -34.77
C HIS A 61 -5.20 1.42 -35.62
N THR A 62 -3.89 1.67 -35.66
CA THR A 62 -2.96 1.02 -36.61
C THR A 62 -1.79 0.37 -35.88
N GLY A 63 -1.39 -0.82 -36.33
CA GLY A 63 -0.15 -1.43 -35.89
C GLY A 63 1.08 -0.76 -36.51
N ILE A 64 2.26 -1.04 -35.97
CA ILE A 64 3.54 -0.61 -36.54
C ILE A 64 4.24 -1.81 -37.17
N GLU A 65 4.57 -1.69 -38.46
CA GLU A 65 5.35 -2.70 -39.16
C GLU A 65 6.81 -2.28 -39.34
N SER A 66 7.73 -3.16 -38.95
CA SER A 66 9.14 -3.10 -39.34
C SER A 66 9.35 -3.93 -40.62
N GLY A 67 8.77 -3.44 -41.72
CA GLY A 67 8.85 -4.06 -43.04
C GLY A 67 9.76 -3.31 -44.02
N GLY A 68 10.57 -4.04 -44.81
CA GLY A 68 11.30 -3.51 -45.97
C GLY A 68 12.76 -3.99 -46.06
N THR A 69 13.44 -3.71 -47.19
CA THR A 69 14.85 -4.10 -47.44
C THR A 69 15.87 -2.95 -47.37
N LYS A 70 15.42 -1.68 -47.29
CA LYS A 70 16.28 -0.48 -47.28
C LYS A 70 16.68 -0.05 -45.86
N ALA A 71 17.96 0.24 -45.63
CA ALA A 71 18.43 0.80 -44.35
C ALA A 71 17.72 2.12 -44.00
N LEU A 72 17.43 2.32 -42.70
CA LEU A 72 16.75 3.49 -42.15
C LEU A 72 17.73 4.36 -41.33
N PRO A 73 18.64 5.13 -41.98
CA PRO A 73 19.76 5.77 -41.30
C PRO A 73 19.37 6.88 -40.32
N ALA A 74 18.22 7.54 -40.50
CA ALA A 74 17.80 8.63 -39.60
C ALA A 74 17.48 8.09 -38.19
N LEU A 75 16.93 6.87 -38.11
CA LEU A 75 16.58 6.21 -36.85
C LEU A 75 17.81 5.88 -35.98
N SER A 76 19.00 5.77 -36.59
CA SER A 76 20.24 5.39 -35.90
C SER A 76 20.69 6.36 -34.81
N ARG A 77 20.17 7.59 -34.84
CA ARG A 77 20.53 8.70 -33.94
C ARG A 77 19.61 8.80 -32.71
N LEU A 78 18.45 8.14 -32.74
CA LEU A 78 17.49 8.18 -31.64
C LEU A 78 18.05 7.47 -30.41
N LEU A 79 17.89 8.11 -29.26
CA LEU A 79 18.31 7.62 -27.95
C LEU A 79 17.13 6.98 -27.19
N HIS A 80 15.91 7.49 -27.41
CA HIS A 80 14.71 6.98 -26.76
C HIS A 80 13.58 6.76 -27.77
N LEU A 81 12.94 5.61 -27.66
CA LEU A 81 11.79 5.23 -28.47
C LEU A 81 10.70 4.68 -27.56
N ASP A 82 9.56 5.35 -27.57
CA ASP A 82 8.36 4.93 -26.86
C ASP A 82 7.29 4.55 -27.88
N LEU A 83 7.04 3.24 -28.01
CA LEU A 83 5.95 2.68 -28.83
C LEU A 83 4.80 2.21 -27.94
N SER A 84 4.74 2.64 -26.68
CA SER A 84 3.70 2.20 -25.75
C SER A 84 2.31 2.41 -26.35
N GLU A 85 1.42 1.43 -26.20
CA GLU A 85 0.02 1.52 -26.63
C GLU A 85 -0.17 1.65 -28.16
N SER A 86 0.85 1.36 -28.98
CA SER A 86 0.64 1.15 -30.42
C SER A 86 -0.16 -0.14 -30.62
N GLY A 87 -1.32 -0.09 -31.31
CA GLY A 87 -2.28 -1.20 -31.48
C GLY A 87 -1.79 -2.44 -32.26
N GLY A 88 -0.65 -3.01 -31.84
CA GLY A 88 0.06 -4.13 -32.44
C GLY A 88 1.43 -3.71 -32.99
N LEU A 89 2.50 -4.40 -32.62
CA LEU A 89 3.85 -4.19 -33.17
C LEU A 89 4.37 -5.46 -33.82
N THR A 90 4.67 -5.40 -35.11
CA THR A 90 5.30 -6.51 -35.84
C THR A 90 6.74 -6.16 -36.18
N LEU A 91 7.69 -6.80 -35.48
CA LEU A 91 9.12 -6.51 -35.62
C LEU A 91 9.77 -7.10 -36.88
N GLY A 92 9.18 -8.12 -37.53
CA GLY A 92 9.71 -8.69 -38.79
C GLY A 92 11.21 -9.05 -38.76
N ASP A 93 11.81 -9.26 -39.93
CA ASP A 93 13.21 -9.74 -40.04
C ASP A 93 14.27 -8.71 -39.61
N ARG A 94 13.93 -7.41 -39.65
CA ARG A 94 14.87 -6.32 -39.35
C ARG A 94 14.65 -5.67 -37.99
N GLY A 95 13.47 -5.81 -37.38
CA GLY A 95 13.17 -5.31 -36.04
C GLY A 95 13.62 -3.88 -35.82
N LEU A 96 14.48 -3.71 -34.83
CA LEU A 96 15.05 -2.45 -34.37
C LEU A 96 16.54 -2.32 -34.74
N ARG A 97 17.03 -3.08 -35.74
CA ARG A 97 18.47 -3.10 -36.10
C ARG A 97 19.02 -1.73 -36.51
N ASP A 98 18.19 -0.88 -37.08
CA ASP A 98 18.59 0.47 -37.52
C ASP A 98 18.68 1.48 -36.35
N PHE A 99 18.14 1.16 -35.17
CA PHE A 99 18.18 2.01 -33.95
C PHE A 99 19.47 1.80 -33.12
N THR A 100 20.63 2.04 -33.74
CA THR A 100 21.93 1.63 -33.16
C THR A 100 22.35 2.36 -31.86
N GLN A 101 21.89 3.59 -31.64
CA GLN A 101 22.22 4.40 -30.45
C GLN A 101 21.15 4.37 -29.36
N LEU A 102 20.09 3.58 -29.55
CA LEU A 102 18.95 3.55 -28.65
C LEU A 102 19.38 3.10 -27.24
N GLU A 103 19.13 3.96 -26.25
CA GLU A 103 19.42 3.71 -24.84
C GLU A 103 18.15 3.34 -24.05
N GLY A 104 16.98 3.85 -24.43
CA GLY A 104 15.70 3.51 -23.80
C GLY A 104 14.65 3.08 -24.82
N LEU A 105 13.99 1.97 -24.53
CA LEU A 105 12.94 1.41 -25.37
C LEU A 105 11.75 1.00 -24.52
N ASN A 106 10.58 1.54 -24.86
CA ASN A 106 9.31 1.19 -24.25
C ASN A 106 8.39 0.56 -25.31
N LEU A 107 8.03 -0.70 -25.11
CA LEU A 107 7.14 -1.50 -25.94
C LEU A 107 5.95 -2.01 -25.11
N THR A 108 5.49 -1.24 -24.13
CA THR A 108 4.37 -1.64 -23.28
C THR A 108 3.07 -1.69 -24.07
N HIS A 109 2.20 -2.68 -23.84
CA HIS A 109 0.91 -2.81 -24.55
C HIS A 109 1.04 -2.91 -26.09
N CYS A 110 2.07 -3.59 -26.59
CA CYS A 110 2.32 -3.73 -28.03
C CYS A 110 1.86 -5.08 -28.63
N GLN A 111 1.23 -5.96 -27.82
CA GLN A 111 0.80 -7.31 -28.23
C GLN A 111 1.96 -8.19 -28.74
N LEU A 112 3.14 -8.03 -28.16
CA LEU A 112 4.32 -8.81 -28.54
C LEU A 112 4.23 -10.23 -27.97
N GLU A 113 4.24 -11.24 -28.84
CA GLU A 113 4.24 -12.65 -28.42
C GLU A 113 5.66 -13.18 -28.12
N GLU A 114 6.68 -12.60 -28.75
CA GLU A 114 8.06 -13.02 -28.55
C GLU A 114 9.08 -11.92 -28.86
N LEU A 115 10.29 -12.10 -28.32
CA LEU A 115 11.48 -11.36 -28.71
C LEU A 115 12.49 -12.33 -29.30
N GLN A 116 12.98 -12.01 -30.50
CA GLN A 116 14.03 -12.78 -31.16
C GLN A 116 15.35 -12.01 -31.19
N GLU A 117 16.47 -12.73 -31.32
CA GLU A 117 17.79 -12.11 -31.35
C GLU A 117 17.99 -11.22 -32.60
N GLU A 118 17.24 -11.51 -33.66
CA GLU A 118 17.20 -10.81 -34.92
C GLU A 118 16.58 -9.43 -34.80
N HIS A 119 15.69 -9.21 -33.83
CA HIS A 119 15.02 -7.95 -33.62
C HIS A 119 15.96 -6.85 -33.12
N PHE A 120 17.13 -7.20 -32.56
CA PHE A 120 18.04 -6.24 -31.93
C PHE A 120 19.40 -6.15 -32.65
N PRO A 121 20.07 -4.98 -32.60
CA PRO A 121 21.46 -4.86 -33.04
C PRO A 121 22.38 -5.81 -32.25
N ARG A 122 23.45 -6.34 -32.87
CA ARG A 122 24.38 -7.30 -32.23
C ARG A 122 25.04 -6.81 -30.95
N ASN A 123 25.09 -5.50 -30.71
CA ASN A 123 25.67 -4.87 -29.53
C ASN A 123 24.90 -3.59 -29.19
N SER A 124 23.63 -3.78 -28.80
CA SER A 124 22.72 -2.69 -28.53
C SER A 124 23.26 -1.72 -27.45
N SER A 125 22.91 -0.45 -27.61
CA SER A 125 23.19 0.60 -26.63
C SER A 125 22.16 0.63 -25.49
N LEU A 126 21.13 -0.22 -25.57
CA LEU A 126 20.01 -0.24 -24.62
C LEU A 126 20.47 -0.39 -23.18
N ARG A 127 19.97 0.52 -22.35
CA ARG A 127 20.12 0.56 -20.90
C ARG A 127 18.79 0.32 -20.20
N SER A 128 17.68 0.67 -20.84
CA SER A 128 16.33 0.46 -20.32
C SER A 128 15.46 -0.22 -21.37
N LEU A 129 14.85 -1.33 -21.00
CA LEU A 129 13.86 -2.04 -21.79
C LEU A 129 12.60 -2.24 -20.95
N ASP A 130 11.48 -1.72 -21.43
CA ASP A 130 10.16 -2.04 -20.90
C ASP A 130 9.35 -2.75 -21.98
N VAL A 131 8.99 -4.01 -21.70
CA VAL A 131 8.14 -4.85 -22.55
C VAL A 131 6.96 -5.39 -21.74
N SER A 132 6.52 -4.64 -20.72
CA SER A 132 5.41 -5.04 -19.88
C SER A 132 4.07 -5.06 -20.61
N TYR A 133 3.09 -5.79 -20.10
CA TYR A 133 1.75 -5.91 -20.71
C TYR A 133 1.79 -6.36 -22.18
N ASN A 134 2.53 -7.42 -22.44
CA ASN A 134 2.57 -8.12 -23.73
C ASN A 134 2.26 -9.61 -23.50
N ASP A 135 2.45 -10.43 -24.52
CA ASP A 135 2.14 -11.86 -24.52
C ASP A 135 3.41 -12.73 -24.58
N ILE A 136 4.55 -12.21 -24.07
CA ILE A 136 5.86 -12.88 -24.16
C ILE A 136 5.87 -14.13 -23.30
N GLN A 137 6.22 -15.28 -23.88
CA GLN A 137 6.20 -16.58 -23.21
C GLN A 137 7.57 -17.08 -22.71
N LEU A 138 8.65 -16.67 -23.36
CA LEU A 138 10.00 -17.18 -23.10
C LEU A 138 11.04 -16.06 -23.15
N ILE A 139 11.94 -16.04 -22.16
CA ILE A 139 13.12 -15.18 -22.17
C ILE A 139 14.37 -16.02 -22.43
N THR A 140 15.02 -15.78 -23.58
CA THR A 140 16.23 -16.50 -24.00
C THR A 140 17.51 -15.71 -23.76
N GLY A 141 18.62 -16.42 -23.53
CA GLY A 141 19.94 -15.80 -23.42
C GLY A 141 20.40 -15.13 -24.71
N LYS A 142 20.02 -15.68 -25.87
CA LYS A 142 20.38 -15.11 -27.18
C LYS A 142 19.86 -13.68 -27.37
N VAL A 143 18.64 -13.42 -26.94
CA VAL A 143 18.03 -12.07 -26.99
C VAL A 143 18.74 -11.15 -26.00
N MET A 144 18.94 -11.60 -24.76
CA MET A 144 19.58 -10.81 -23.72
C MET A 144 21.04 -10.46 -24.06
N ASP A 145 21.79 -11.37 -24.69
CA ASP A 145 23.18 -11.16 -25.10
C ASP A 145 23.33 -10.03 -26.14
N ARG A 146 22.25 -9.65 -26.85
CA ARG A 146 22.24 -8.49 -27.75
C ARG A 146 22.27 -7.15 -27.00
N MET A 147 21.93 -7.13 -25.71
CA MET A 147 21.75 -5.92 -24.90
C MET A 147 22.71 -5.87 -23.69
N PRO A 148 24.04 -5.97 -23.87
CA PRO A 148 24.99 -6.11 -22.75
C PRO A 148 25.07 -4.89 -21.82
N ARG A 149 24.48 -3.75 -22.20
CA ARG A 149 24.45 -2.50 -21.43
C ARG A 149 23.19 -2.32 -20.59
N LEU A 150 22.27 -3.28 -20.63
CA LEU A 150 20.99 -3.20 -19.95
C LEU A 150 21.18 -3.04 -18.43
N VAL A 151 20.48 -2.06 -17.87
CA VAL A 151 20.44 -1.72 -16.44
C VAL A 151 19.07 -2.02 -15.86
N TYR A 152 18.02 -1.73 -16.63
CA TYR A 152 16.63 -1.90 -16.29
C TYR A 152 15.93 -2.79 -17.32
N ALA A 153 15.23 -3.81 -16.83
CA ALA A 153 14.44 -4.71 -17.63
C ALA A 153 13.08 -4.96 -16.95
N ASN A 154 12.00 -4.58 -17.61
CA ASN A 154 10.64 -4.84 -17.16
C ASN A 154 9.92 -5.79 -18.12
N PHE A 155 9.65 -7.00 -17.63
CA PHE A 155 8.92 -8.07 -18.29
C PHE A 155 7.61 -8.37 -17.54
N SER A 156 7.12 -7.44 -16.71
CA SER A 156 5.91 -7.67 -15.93
C SER A 156 4.65 -7.76 -16.79
N ASN A 157 3.61 -8.43 -16.29
CA ASN A 157 2.33 -8.61 -16.98
C ASN A 157 2.53 -9.22 -18.38
N ASN A 158 3.19 -10.37 -18.43
CA ASN A 158 3.38 -11.17 -19.64
C ASN A 158 2.91 -12.61 -19.37
N LEU A 159 3.21 -13.52 -20.30
CA LEU A 159 2.92 -14.95 -20.20
C LEU A 159 4.19 -15.77 -19.96
N VAL A 160 5.21 -15.18 -19.33
CA VAL A 160 6.54 -15.81 -19.22
C VAL A 160 6.45 -17.04 -18.31
N ALA A 161 6.48 -18.23 -18.91
CA ALA A 161 6.49 -19.49 -18.19
C ALA A 161 7.92 -19.96 -17.90
N GLU A 162 8.87 -19.67 -18.80
CA GLU A 162 10.25 -20.12 -18.70
C GLU A 162 11.25 -18.96 -18.94
N VAL A 163 12.32 -18.97 -18.15
CA VAL A 163 13.53 -18.16 -18.38
C VAL A 163 14.68 -19.12 -18.56
N GLU A 164 15.34 -19.07 -19.73
CA GLU A 164 16.48 -19.93 -20.01
C GLU A 164 17.56 -19.78 -18.94
N ILE A 165 18.18 -20.91 -18.57
CA ILE A 165 19.26 -20.90 -17.59
C ILE A 165 20.38 -19.98 -18.09
N ASN A 166 20.82 -19.06 -17.24
CA ASN A 166 21.84 -18.06 -17.57
C ASN A 166 21.42 -17.01 -18.61
N ALA A 167 20.14 -16.84 -18.92
CA ALA A 167 19.67 -15.80 -19.85
C ALA A 167 20.24 -14.41 -19.52
N PHE A 168 20.37 -14.09 -18.23
CA PHE A 168 20.88 -12.78 -17.78
C PHE A 168 22.37 -12.76 -17.41
N LYS A 169 23.13 -13.83 -17.67
CA LYS A 169 24.54 -13.96 -17.23
C LYS A 169 25.48 -12.95 -17.89
N GLY A 170 25.23 -12.61 -19.16
CA GLY A 170 26.01 -11.61 -19.91
C GLY A 170 25.77 -10.17 -19.46
N LEU A 171 24.67 -9.89 -18.75
CA LEU A 171 24.18 -8.54 -18.45
C LEU A 171 24.86 -7.93 -17.21
N ARG A 172 26.13 -7.58 -17.35
CA ARG A 172 26.98 -7.07 -16.25
C ARG A 172 26.58 -5.69 -15.69
N LYS A 173 25.54 -5.05 -16.23
CA LYS A 173 25.03 -3.78 -15.74
C LYS A 173 23.60 -3.87 -15.20
N LEU A 174 22.96 -5.03 -15.31
CA LEU A 174 21.57 -5.19 -14.92
C LEU A 174 21.44 -5.03 -13.40
N GLU A 175 20.69 -4.02 -12.98
CA GLU A 175 20.43 -3.73 -11.56
C GLU A 175 18.97 -4.00 -11.20
N PHE A 176 18.04 -3.86 -12.16
CA PHE A 176 16.61 -4.01 -11.95
C PHE A 176 16.00 -5.00 -12.94
N LEU A 177 15.33 -6.04 -12.41
CA LEU A 177 14.58 -7.01 -13.18
C LEU A 177 13.20 -7.22 -12.56
N ASP A 178 12.16 -6.94 -13.35
CA ASP A 178 10.77 -7.16 -12.95
C ASP A 178 10.12 -8.24 -13.84
N LEU A 179 9.67 -9.32 -13.20
CA LEU A 179 8.95 -10.45 -13.79
C LEU A 179 7.58 -10.62 -13.12
N THR A 180 7.04 -9.57 -12.50
CA THR A 180 5.74 -9.61 -11.80
C THR A 180 4.59 -9.97 -12.74
N THR A 181 3.61 -10.76 -12.30
CA THR A 181 2.45 -11.15 -13.11
C THR A 181 2.88 -11.88 -14.38
N ASN A 182 3.32 -13.12 -14.20
CA ASN A 182 3.73 -14.04 -15.26
C ASN A 182 3.29 -15.47 -14.87
N GLU A 183 3.75 -16.49 -15.60
CA GLU A 183 3.35 -17.88 -15.41
C GLU A 183 4.46 -18.76 -14.78
N GLN A 184 5.47 -18.14 -14.17
CA GLN A 184 6.66 -18.87 -13.69
C GLN A 184 6.33 -19.79 -12.51
N GLU A 185 6.58 -21.09 -12.67
CA GLU A 185 6.52 -22.06 -11.56
C GLU A 185 7.84 -22.15 -10.78
N ASN A 186 8.95 -21.84 -11.46
CA ASN A 186 10.29 -21.97 -10.93
C ASN A 186 11.14 -20.77 -11.33
N VAL A 187 12.10 -20.45 -10.47
CA VAL A 187 13.03 -19.34 -10.71
C VAL A 187 14.40 -19.87 -11.08
N THR A 188 14.86 -19.49 -12.27
CA THR A 188 16.18 -19.79 -12.84
C THR A 188 16.91 -18.49 -13.14
N LEU A 189 17.33 -17.82 -12.08
CA LEU A 189 18.22 -16.68 -12.22
C LEU A 189 19.62 -17.23 -12.44
N GLY A 190 20.21 -16.89 -13.59
CA GLY A 190 21.62 -17.13 -13.82
C GLY A 190 22.52 -16.35 -12.87
N GLU A 191 23.83 -16.41 -13.13
CA GLU A 191 24.80 -15.59 -12.41
C GLU A 191 24.69 -14.12 -12.84
N ASN A 192 24.13 -13.26 -11.99
CA ASN A 192 24.14 -11.80 -12.19
C ASN A 192 24.44 -11.07 -10.88
N ALA A 193 25.73 -10.84 -10.63
CA ALA A 193 26.17 -10.22 -9.38
C ALA A 193 25.82 -8.73 -9.25
N ASN A 194 25.27 -8.08 -10.27
CA ASN A 194 24.93 -6.65 -10.21
C ASN A 194 23.46 -6.41 -9.90
N LEU A 195 22.63 -7.45 -9.97
CA LEU A 195 21.21 -7.33 -9.70
C LEU A 195 20.97 -6.88 -8.26
N ARG A 196 20.22 -5.79 -8.10
CA ARG A 196 19.87 -5.17 -6.82
C ARG A 196 18.39 -5.32 -6.51
N TYR A 197 17.54 -5.24 -7.52
CA TYR A 197 16.10 -5.41 -7.42
C TYR A 197 15.64 -6.58 -8.27
N LEU A 198 14.82 -7.42 -7.66
CA LEU A 198 14.16 -8.52 -8.33
C LEU A 198 12.71 -8.64 -7.84
N SER A 199 11.77 -8.61 -8.76
CA SER A 199 10.40 -9.03 -8.49
C SER A 199 10.02 -10.24 -9.35
N ILE A 200 9.51 -11.27 -8.69
CA ILE A 200 8.87 -12.46 -9.30
C ILE A 200 7.52 -12.67 -8.61
N SER A 201 6.85 -11.55 -8.34
CA SER A 201 5.58 -11.53 -7.62
C SER A 201 4.43 -11.93 -8.54
N ASN A 202 3.30 -12.38 -8.00
CA ASN A 202 2.12 -12.76 -8.79
C ASN A 202 2.46 -13.79 -9.88
N ASN A 203 3.10 -14.89 -9.48
CA ASN A 203 3.51 -16.00 -10.34
C ASN A 203 3.01 -17.32 -9.71
N ASN A 204 3.46 -18.46 -10.25
CA ASN A 204 3.07 -19.80 -9.80
C ASN A 204 4.14 -20.49 -8.92
N VAL A 205 5.02 -19.71 -8.26
CA VAL A 205 6.15 -20.26 -7.52
C VAL A 205 5.70 -20.95 -6.23
N ARG A 206 6.04 -22.24 -6.06
CA ARG A 206 5.75 -23.03 -4.84
C ARG A 206 7.02 -23.41 -4.06
N ASP A 207 7.89 -24.20 -4.70
CA ASP A 207 9.08 -24.78 -4.08
C ASP A 207 10.34 -24.03 -4.52
N PHE A 208 10.62 -22.89 -3.88
CA PHE A 208 11.78 -22.09 -4.23
C PHE A 208 13.07 -22.67 -3.62
N ARG A 209 13.99 -23.14 -4.47
CA ARG A 209 15.35 -23.54 -4.02
C ARG A 209 16.22 -22.31 -3.77
N TRP A 210 16.30 -21.87 -2.52
CA TRP A 210 17.02 -20.64 -2.12
C TRP A 210 18.49 -20.59 -2.54
N CYS A 211 19.16 -21.73 -2.67
CA CYS A 211 20.54 -21.80 -3.16
C CYS A 211 20.73 -21.26 -4.59
N ARG A 212 19.66 -21.18 -5.41
CA ARG A 212 19.71 -20.57 -6.75
C ARG A 212 19.99 -19.07 -6.71
N LEU A 213 19.71 -18.40 -5.58
CA LEU A 213 20.02 -16.97 -5.41
C LEU A 213 21.53 -16.71 -5.20
N ARG A 214 22.37 -17.74 -5.09
CA ARG A 214 23.84 -17.56 -4.99
C ARG A 214 24.43 -16.80 -6.18
N GLY A 215 23.76 -16.81 -7.33
CA GLY A 215 24.14 -16.05 -8.52
C GLY A 215 23.90 -14.54 -8.40
N VAL A 216 23.11 -14.07 -7.42
CA VAL A 216 22.72 -12.66 -7.22
C VAL A 216 23.09 -12.15 -5.81
N PRO A 217 24.37 -12.22 -5.40
CA PRO A 217 24.80 -11.94 -4.02
C PRO A 217 24.61 -10.49 -3.56
N ASN A 218 24.44 -9.54 -4.49
CA ASN A 218 24.26 -8.12 -4.17
C ASN A 218 22.79 -7.68 -4.16
N LEU A 219 21.85 -8.62 -4.22
CA LEU A 219 20.42 -8.31 -4.19
C LEU A 219 20.05 -7.56 -2.91
N GLU A 220 19.42 -6.40 -3.08
CA GLU A 220 18.96 -5.50 -2.02
C GLU A 220 17.45 -5.64 -1.78
N GLU A 221 16.69 -5.92 -2.83
CA GLU A 221 15.24 -6.09 -2.77
C GLU A 221 14.78 -7.37 -3.48
N LEU A 222 13.97 -8.15 -2.78
CA LEU A 222 13.36 -9.38 -3.30
C LEU A 222 11.85 -9.36 -3.04
N HIS A 223 11.09 -9.32 -4.12
CA HIS A 223 9.62 -9.35 -4.08
C HIS A 223 9.12 -10.68 -4.65
N LEU A 224 8.43 -11.43 -3.80
CA LEU A 224 7.87 -12.77 -4.06
C LEU A 224 6.39 -12.83 -3.64
N HIS A 225 5.73 -11.68 -3.52
CA HIS A 225 4.35 -11.65 -3.02
C HIS A 225 3.38 -12.29 -4.03
N SER A 226 2.22 -12.73 -3.55
CA SER A 226 1.21 -13.37 -4.42
C SER A 226 1.78 -14.59 -5.17
N ASN A 227 2.46 -15.48 -4.45
CA ASN A 227 2.90 -16.78 -4.95
C ASN A 227 2.29 -17.87 -4.06
N TRP A 228 2.80 -19.10 -4.17
CA TRP A 228 2.30 -20.26 -3.43
C TRP A 228 3.34 -20.80 -2.44
N LEU A 229 4.30 -19.98 -1.99
CA LEU A 229 5.39 -20.40 -1.10
C LEU A 229 4.84 -20.95 0.21
N GLU A 230 5.33 -22.11 0.63
CA GLU A 230 4.90 -22.76 1.89
C GLU A 230 5.91 -22.61 3.02
N ASN A 231 7.21 -22.44 2.71
CA ASN A 231 8.26 -22.24 3.69
C ASN A 231 9.37 -21.33 3.18
N LEU A 232 10.14 -20.78 4.12
CA LEU A 232 11.44 -20.14 3.87
C LEU A 232 12.50 -20.87 4.71
N ASP A 233 13.73 -20.95 4.20
CA ASP A 233 14.86 -21.51 4.95
C ASP A 233 16.09 -20.58 4.96
N MET A 234 17.08 -20.95 5.78
CA MET A 234 18.31 -20.18 6.00
C MET A 234 19.15 -19.95 4.73
N GLY A 235 18.93 -20.73 3.68
CA GLY A 235 19.58 -20.59 2.38
C GLY A 235 19.30 -19.25 1.71
N LEU A 236 18.16 -18.61 2.02
CA LEU A 236 17.81 -17.28 1.49
C LEU A 236 18.85 -16.23 1.91
N PHE A 237 18.99 -16.01 3.21
CA PHE A 237 19.90 -14.99 3.75
C PHE A 237 21.38 -15.38 3.65
N PHE A 238 21.69 -16.66 3.45
CA PHE A 238 23.03 -17.09 3.06
C PHE A 238 23.37 -16.66 1.63
N ALA A 239 22.40 -16.71 0.72
CA ALA A 239 22.59 -16.36 -0.68
C ALA A 239 22.51 -14.85 -0.95
N THR A 240 21.71 -14.11 -0.19
CA THR A 240 21.47 -12.67 -0.38
C THR A 240 21.90 -11.85 0.85
N PRO A 241 23.21 -11.76 1.15
CA PRO A 241 23.71 -11.10 2.37
C PRO A 241 23.49 -9.59 2.42
N ARG A 242 23.09 -8.95 1.31
CA ARG A 242 22.78 -7.51 1.22
C ARG A 242 21.29 -7.20 1.22
N LEU A 243 20.42 -8.20 1.41
CA LEU A 243 18.97 -8.02 1.31
C LEU A 243 18.43 -7.09 2.40
N ARG A 244 17.79 -6.00 1.96
CA ARG A 244 17.19 -4.95 2.79
C ARG A 244 15.67 -5.02 2.80
N VAL A 245 15.08 -5.45 1.68
CA VAL A 245 13.63 -5.57 1.53
C VAL A 245 13.29 -7.00 1.11
N LEU A 246 12.43 -7.64 1.90
CA LEU A 246 11.86 -8.94 1.58
C LEU A 246 10.34 -8.84 1.67
N ASN A 247 9.67 -9.02 0.53
CA ASN A 247 8.22 -9.10 0.47
C ASN A 247 7.81 -10.51 0.05
N VAL A 248 7.22 -11.25 1.00
CA VAL A 248 6.66 -12.60 0.80
C VAL A 248 5.18 -12.63 1.17
N SER A 249 4.51 -11.47 1.09
CA SER A 249 3.10 -11.36 1.42
C SER A 249 2.21 -12.17 0.49
N ASN A 250 1.00 -12.50 0.92
CA ASN A 250 0.03 -13.23 0.10
C ASN A 250 0.60 -14.56 -0.45
N ASN A 251 1.10 -15.41 0.45
CA ASN A 251 1.63 -16.74 0.17
C ASN A 251 1.00 -17.75 1.14
N ASN A 252 1.51 -18.99 1.18
CA ASN A 252 1.02 -20.07 2.05
C ASN A 252 1.92 -20.32 3.28
N LEU A 253 2.75 -19.35 3.67
CA LEU A 253 3.74 -19.52 4.74
C LEU A 253 3.05 -19.68 6.10
N TYR A 254 3.32 -20.76 6.83
CA TYR A 254 2.62 -21.10 8.07
C TYR A 254 3.43 -20.85 9.35
N GLU A 255 4.72 -20.56 9.23
CA GLU A 255 5.64 -20.33 10.36
C GLU A 255 6.77 -19.37 9.99
N ILE A 256 7.35 -18.72 11.00
CA ILE A 256 8.59 -17.96 10.89
C ILE A 256 9.59 -18.61 11.84
N LYS A 257 10.63 -19.24 11.31
CA LYS A 257 11.65 -19.91 12.13
C LYS A 257 12.76 -18.93 12.51
N ALA A 258 13.23 -18.98 13.76
CA ALA A 258 14.35 -18.16 14.20
C ALA A 258 15.64 -18.43 13.38
N ASN A 259 15.86 -19.68 12.95
CA ASN A 259 17.01 -20.06 12.14
C ASN A 259 16.94 -19.57 10.68
N LEU A 260 15.78 -19.08 10.21
CA LEU A 260 15.66 -18.42 8.90
C LEU A 260 16.66 -17.27 8.80
N PHE A 261 16.78 -16.48 9.86
CA PHE A 261 17.63 -15.30 9.91
C PHE A 261 19.07 -15.61 10.36
N ALA A 262 19.47 -16.88 10.32
CA ALA A 262 20.86 -17.28 10.55
C ALA A 262 21.69 -16.93 9.31
N ALA A 263 22.46 -15.84 9.37
CA ALA A 263 23.42 -15.49 8.33
C ALA A 263 24.72 -16.31 8.45
N ALA A 264 25.44 -16.46 7.32
CA ALA A 264 26.67 -17.26 7.20
C ALA A 264 27.75 -16.98 8.27
N ASN A 265 27.78 -15.78 8.84
CA ASN A 265 28.82 -15.31 9.76
C ASN A 265 28.26 -14.86 11.13
N GLU A 266 27.07 -15.32 11.53
CA GLU A 266 26.36 -14.91 12.76
C GLU A 266 26.07 -13.40 12.92
N ARG A 267 26.44 -12.59 11.91
CA ARG A 267 26.19 -11.15 11.84
C ARG A 267 24.70 -10.87 11.73
N ALA A 268 24.29 -9.70 12.21
CA ALA A 268 22.94 -9.20 12.04
C ALA A 268 22.56 -9.15 10.55
N VAL A 269 21.32 -9.52 10.25
CA VAL A 269 20.78 -9.43 8.89
C VAL A 269 20.50 -7.94 8.58
N PRO A 270 20.90 -7.40 7.42
CA PRO A 270 20.72 -5.97 7.10
C PRO A 270 19.27 -5.61 6.71
N LEU A 271 18.32 -6.53 6.94
CA LEU A 271 16.92 -6.37 6.55
C LEU A 271 16.30 -5.16 7.26
N GLN A 272 15.64 -4.31 6.49
CA GLN A 272 14.96 -3.08 6.93
C GLN A 272 13.45 -3.22 6.81
N LEU A 273 12.96 -3.96 5.83
CA LEU A 273 11.53 -4.24 5.63
C LEU A 273 11.32 -5.74 5.45
N LEU A 274 10.44 -6.30 6.28
CA LEU A 274 9.91 -7.65 6.13
C LEU A 274 8.40 -7.58 6.01
N ASP A 275 7.89 -7.89 4.83
CA ASP A 275 6.46 -8.09 4.60
C ASP A 275 6.12 -9.57 4.54
N TYR A 276 5.42 -10.03 5.57
CA TYR A 276 4.93 -11.38 5.75
C TYR A 276 3.39 -11.42 5.82
N SER A 277 2.72 -10.34 5.39
CA SER A 277 1.26 -10.20 5.50
C SER A 277 0.50 -11.20 4.63
N SER A 278 -0.77 -11.44 4.95
CA SER A 278 -1.65 -12.34 4.19
C SER A 278 -1.06 -13.74 4.02
N ASN A 279 -0.55 -14.32 5.11
CA ASN A 279 -0.01 -15.68 5.18
C ASN A 279 -0.76 -16.49 6.25
N ASN A 280 -0.25 -17.67 6.60
CA ASN A 280 -0.90 -18.62 7.52
C ASN A 280 -0.20 -18.74 8.88
N VAL A 281 0.62 -17.76 9.29
CA VAL A 281 1.40 -17.81 10.53
C VAL A 281 0.47 -17.84 11.75
N LYS A 282 0.67 -18.81 12.66
CA LYS A 282 -0.18 -18.99 13.87
C LYS A 282 0.49 -18.55 15.16
N VAL A 283 1.81 -18.69 15.25
CA VAL A 283 2.57 -18.47 16.48
C VAL A 283 3.81 -17.65 16.17
N LEU A 284 4.09 -16.65 17.01
CA LEU A 284 5.40 -16.00 17.05
C LEU A 284 6.21 -16.61 18.19
N GLU A 285 7.21 -17.40 17.84
CA GLU A 285 8.05 -18.14 18.76
C GLU A 285 9.06 -17.25 19.49
N ASP A 286 9.73 -17.84 20.48
CA ASP A 286 10.77 -17.18 21.26
C ASP A 286 11.92 -16.66 20.38
N LEU A 287 12.31 -15.39 20.58
CA LEU A 287 13.45 -14.74 19.92
C LEU A 287 13.44 -14.83 18.38
N VAL A 288 12.28 -15.02 17.76
CA VAL A 288 12.16 -15.28 16.31
C VAL A 288 12.76 -14.16 15.44
N PHE A 289 12.76 -12.92 15.91
CA PHE A 289 13.31 -11.77 15.17
C PHE A 289 14.64 -11.22 15.74
N VAL A 290 15.32 -11.96 16.64
CA VAL A 290 16.47 -11.43 17.40
C VAL A 290 17.65 -10.96 16.53
N LYS A 291 17.78 -11.51 15.32
CA LYS A 291 18.86 -11.16 14.37
C LYS A 291 18.53 -9.97 13.46
N LEU A 292 17.31 -9.42 13.52
CA LEU A 292 16.81 -8.36 12.65
C LEU A 292 16.97 -6.97 13.28
N THR A 293 18.17 -6.63 13.75
CA THR A 293 18.41 -5.40 14.54
C THR A 293 18.26 -4.10 13.74
N ASN A 294 18.28 -4.18 12.41
CA ASN A 294 18.10 -3.04 11.49
C ASN A 294 16.68 -2.91 10.94
N LEU A 295 15.77 -3.80 11.35
CA LEU A 295 14.41 -3.84 10.82
C LEU A 295 13.63 -2.61 11.28
N ARG A 296 13.07 -1.88 10.32
CA ARG A 296 12.26 -0.68 10.52
C ARG A 296 10.77 -0.97 10.39
N THR A 297 10.42 -1.86 9.46
CA THR A 297 9.03 -2.24 9.20
C THR A 297 8.86 -3.75 9.24
N LEU A 298 7.95 -4.20 10.11
CA LEU A 298 7.50 -5.59 10.17
C LEU A 298 5.99 -5.63 9.91
N ASN A 299 5.61 -6.21 8.77
CA ASN A 299 4.22 -6.40 8.39
C ASN A 299 3.80 -7.86 8.57
N LEU A 300 2.91 -8.11 9.53
CA LEU A 300 2.30 -9.39 9.86
C LEU A 300 0.77 -9.33 9.72
N TRP A 301 0.25 -8.34 9.01
CA TRP A 301 -1.17 -8.16 8.73
C TRP A 301 -1.80 -9.43 8.16
N LEU A 302 -3.05 -9.71 8.53
CA LEU A 302 -3.88 -10.76 7.91
C LEU A 302 -3.22 -12.16 7.95
N ASN A 303 -2.62 -12.49 9.09
CA ASN A 303 -2.18 -13.86 9.39
C ASN A 303 -3.18 -14.56 10.32
N GLN A 304 -2.80 -15.70 10.88
CA GLN A 304 -3.60 -16.45 11.84
C GLN A 304 -3.03 -16.41 13.26
N ILE A 305 -2.25 -15.38 13.59
CA ILE A 305 -1.46 -15.31 14.83
C ILE A 305 -2.42 -15.30 16.01
N ASN A 306 -2.32 -16.31 16.86
CA ASN A 306 -3.13 -16.46 18.06
C ASN A 306 -2.30 -16.55 19.35
N ARG A 307 -0.99 -16.72 19.23
CA ARG A 307 -0.03 -16.80 20.33
C ARG A 307 1.24 -16.01 19.97
N ILE A 308 1.71 -15.21 20.92
CA ILE A 308 2.93 -14.43 20.82
C ILE A 308 3.76 -14.74 22.06
N HIS A 309 4.99 -15.21 21.87
CA HIS A 309 5.92 -15.40 22.98
C HIS A 309 6.34 -14.03 23.58
N PRO A 310 6.52 -13.89 24.90
CA PRO A 310 6.89 -12.61 25.52
C PRO A 310 8.15 -11.95 24.95
N ARG A 311 9.09 -12.75 24.43
CA ARG A 311 10.34 -12.29 23.81
C ARG A 311 10.35 -12.32 22.28
N ALA A 312 9.19 -12.51 21.63
CA ALA A 312 9.12 -12.66 20.17
C ALA A 312 9.73 -11.46 19.41
N PHE A 313 9.51 -10.23 19.91
CA PHE A 313 10.00 -8.99 19.31
C PHE A 313 11.34 -8.49 19.87
N GLN A 314 12.00 -9.27 20.73
CA GLN A 314 13.31 -8.88 21.27
C GLN A 314 14.34 -8.79 20.12
N GLY A 315 15.19 -7.76 20.16
CA GLY A 315 16.20 -7.48 19.13
C GLY A 315 15.76 -6.43 18.09
N LEU A 316 14.46 -6.10 18.02
CA LEU A 316 13.89 -5.13 17.07
C LEU A 316 14.01 -3.68 17.55
N SER A 317 15.19 -3.25 18.00
CA SER A 317 15.39 -1.90 18.57
C SER A 317 15.23 -0.75 17.58
N ALA A 318 15.42 -1.01 16.29
CA ALA A 318 15.26 -0.04 15.21
C ALA A 318 13.84 -0.02 14.59
N LEU A 319 12.91 -0.82 15.12
CA LEU A 319 11.58 -0.97 14.53
C LEU A 319 10.76 0.31 14.70
N GLU A 320 10.29 0.87 13.59
CA GLU A 320 9.50 2.09 13.51
C GLU A 320 8.00 1.75 13.32
N SER A 321 7.68 0.66 12.64
CA SER A 321 6.30 0.26 12.30
C SER A 321 6.06 -1.23 12.50
N LEU A 322 5.09 -1.58 13.35
CA LEU A 322 4.63 -2.95 13.60
C LEU A 322 3.14 -3.08 13.24
N GLN A 323 2.85 -3.92 12.25
CA GLN A 323 1.49 -4.18 11.76
C GLN A 323 1.08 -5.62 12.10
N LEU A 324 0.12 -5.76 13.02
CA LEU A 324 -0.41 -7.04 13.51
C LEU A 324 -1.94 -7.12 13.32
N GLN A 325 -2.53 -6.21 12.55
CA GLN A 325 -3.96 -6.15 12.35
C GLN A 325 -4.51 -7.38 11.63
N GLY A 326 -5.80 -7.69 11.83
CA GLY A 326 -6.46 -8.80 11.13
C GLY A 326 -5.97 -10.20 11.51
N ASN A 327 -5.42 -10.36 12.72
CA ASN A 327 -4.98 -11.65 13.26
C ASN A 327 -6.03 -12.24 14.25
N LYS A 328 -5.64 -13.27 15.00
CA LYS A 328 -6.49 -13.97 15.99
C LYS A 328 -5.97 -13.76 17.42
N ILE A 329 -5.26 -12.66 17.69
CA ILE A 329 -4.62 -12.38 18.98
C ILE A 329 -5.70 -12.10 20.03
N SER A 330 -5.71 -12.86 21.11
CA SER A 330 -6.70 -12.72 22.19
C SER A 330 -6.13 -12.18 23.51
N ALA A 331 -4.84 -12.41 23.74
CA ALA A 331 -4.08 -11.91 24.87
C ALA A 331 -2.69 -11.51 24.38
N LEU A 332 -2.12 -10.49 25.03
CA LEU A 332 -0.77 -10.01 24.81
C LEU A 332 0.01 -10.24 26.11
N PRO A 333 1.22 -10.83 26.05
CA PRO A 333 2.06 -10.96 27.23
C PRO A 333 2.49 -9.59 27.76
N ASP A 334 2.79 -9.54 29.06
CA ASP A 334 3.42 -8.37 29.65
C ASP A 334 4.78 -8.10 29.00
N GLU A 335 5.13 -6.82 28.91
CA GLU A 335 6.40 -6.31 28.38
C GLU A 335 6.74 -6.70 26.94
N VAL A 336 5.79 -7.28 26.18
CA VAL A 336 6.02 -7.79 24.83
C VAL A 336 6.50 -6.71 23.84
N PHE A 337 6.20 -5.44 24.11
CA PHE A 337 6.65 -4.30 23.29
C PHE A 337 7.75 -3.44 23.95
N SER A 338 8.23 -3.82 25.14
CA SER A 338 9.13 -2.99 25.98
C SER A 338 10.46 -2.62 25.31
N MET A 339 10.95 -3.48 24.41
CA MET A 339 12.23 -3.30 23.71
C MET A 339 12.12 -2.53 22.40
N LEU A 340 10.91 -2.16 21.97
CA LEU A 340 10.65 -1.48 20.69
C LEU A 340 10.82 0.04 20.85
N THR A 341 12.00 0.47 21.29
CA THR A 341 12.27 1.87 21.70
C THR A 341 12.15 2.90 20.59
N SER A 342 12.23 2.48 19.32
CA SER A 342 12.07 3.33 18.14
C SER A 342 10.67 3.28 17.53
N LEU A 343 9.74 2.52 18.12
CA LEU A 343 8.44 2.26 17.53
C LEU A 343 7.60 3.53 17.46
N GLU A 344 7.14 3.87 16.26
CA GLU A 344 6.31 5.04 15.99
C GLU A 344 4.83 4.66 15.79
N ARG A 345 4.59 3.50 15.16
CA ARG A 345 3.26 3.02 14.80
C ARG A 345 3.06 1.56 15.21
N LEU A 346 1.99 1.31 15.96
CA LEU A 346 1.54 -0.03 16.32
C LEU A 346 0.07 -0.21 15.92
N ASP A 347 -0.18 -1.17 15.03
CA ASP A 347 -1.54 -1.57 14.65
C ASP A 347 -1.87 -2.98 15.13
N LEU A 348 -2.81 -3.07 16.07
CA LEU A 348 -3.36 -4.28 16.66
C LEU A 348 -4.86 -4.42 16.36
N SER A 349 -5.39 -3.63 15.41
CA SER A 349 -6.81 -3.62 15.10
C SER A 349 -7.30 -4.93 14.49
N ARG A 350 -8.62 -5.18 14.53
CA ARG A 350 -9.23 -6.39 13.95
C ARG A 350 -8.62 -7.69 14.50
N ASN A 351 -8.39 -7.71 15.82
CA ASN A 351 -7.96 -8.89 16.56
C ASN A 351 -9.07 -9.33 17.54
N LYS A 352 -8.75 -10.16 18.52
CA LYS A 352 -9.68 -10.66 19.54
C LYS A 352 -9.28 -10.25 20.96
N ILE A 353 -8.51 -9.17 21.10
CA ILE A 353 -7.94 -8.73 22.38
C ILE A 353 -9.09 -8.38 23.34
N LYS A 354 -9.06 -8.95 24.55
CA LYS A 354 -10.11 -8.76 25.56
C LYS A 354 -9.78 -7.72 26.63
N GLN A 355 -8.50 -7.49 26.87
CA GLN A 355 -8.00 -6.58 27.89
C GLN A 355 -6.60 -6.08 27.52
N LEU A 356 -6.23 -4.91 28.04
CA LEU A 356 -4.89 -4.33 27.91
C LEU A 356 -4.31 -4.12 29.32
N GLY A 357 -3.22 -4.81 29.64
CA GLY A 357 -2.57 -4.78 30.96
C GLY A 357 -1.70 -3.54 31.18
N ALA A 358 -1.35 -3.28 32.45
CA ALA A 358 -0.52 -2.12 32.85
C ALA A 358 0.90 -2.17 32.28
N SER A 359 1.46 -3.36 32.14
CA SER A 359 2.89 -3.59 31.85
C SER A 359 3.16 -3.95 30.39
N ILE A 360 2.19 -3.82 29.48
CA ILE A 360 2.31 -4.32 28.10
C ILE A 360 3.42 -3.62 27.30
N PHE A 361 3.62 -2.33 27.60
CA PHE A 361 4.69 -1.50 27.04
C PHE A 361 5.96 -1.51 27.91
N GLY A 362 5.97 -2.27 29.01
CA GLY A 362 7.06 -2.34 29.98
C GLY A 362 7.21 -1.09 30.87
N GLY A 363 8.26 -1.08 31.68
CA GLY A 363 8.67 0.08 32.48
C GLY A 363 9.44 1.14 31.67
N THR A 364 9.85 0.82 30.43
CA THR A 364 10.51 1.73 29.51
C THR A 364 9.48 2.62 28.81
N LEU A 365 9.74 3.93 28.79
CA LEU A 365 8.86 4.85 28.06
C LEU A 365 9.11 4.74 26.56
N LEU A 366 8.11 4.28 25.80
CA LEU A 366 8.14 4.25 24.34
C LEU A 366 7.86 5.64 23.78
N ARG A 367 8.85 6.52 23.89
CA ARG A 367 8.74 7.96 23.58
C ARG A 367 8.47 8.27 22.11
N GLN A 368 8.79 7.35 21.21
CA GLN A 368 8.54 7.53 19.77
C GLN A 368 7.14 7.08 19.36
N LEU A 369 6.42 6.32 20.20
CA LEU A 369 5.12 5.79 19.81
C LEU A 369 4.11 6.93 19.74
N THR A 370 3.65 7.21 18.53
CA THR A 370 2.72 8.30 18.25
C THR A 370 1.36 7.80 17.77
N HIS A 371 1.29 6.60 17.19
CA HIS A 371 0.06 6.03 16.66
C HIS A 371 -0.17 4.63 17.24
N LEU A 372 -1.30 4.46 17.92
CA LEU A 372 -1.75 3.18 18.46
C LEU A 372 -3.17 2.89 17.98
N ASN A 373 -3.33 1.79 17.22
CA ASN A 373 -4.63 1.35 16.74
C ASN A 373 -5.03 0.02 17.40
N LEU A 374 -6.09 0.05 18.18
CA LEU A 374 -6.70 -1.08 18.90
C LEU A 374 -8.16 -1.30 18.47
N SER A 375 -8.58 -0.69 17.35
CA SER A 375 -9.97 -0.74 16.88
C SER A 375 -10.42 -2.17 16.53
N HIS A 376 -11.72 -2.45 16.58
CA HIS A 376 -12.31 -3.73 16.22
C HIS A 376 -11.67 -4.92 16.97
N ASN A 377 -11.60 -4.79 18.29
CA ASN A 377 -11.21 -5.86 19.22
C ASN A 377 -12.41 -6.24 20.12
N ASN A 378 -12.17 -7.01 21.18
CA ASN A 378 -13.21 -7.44 22.12
C ASN A 378 -13.00 -6.85 23.52
N MET A 379 -12.39 -5.66 23.62
CA MET A 379 -12.03 -5.09 24.92
C MET A 379 -13.29 -4.62 25.65
N MET A 380 -13.51 -5.16 26.85
CA MET A 380 -14.59 -4.73 27.75
C MET A 380 -14.07 -3.71 28.76
N GLU A 381 -12.82 -3.89 29.20
CA GLU A 381 -12.14 -3.03 30.15
C GLU A 381 -10.69 -2.81 29.71
N LEU A 382 -10.13 -1.69 30.12
CA LEU A 382 -8.72 -1.32 29.95
C LEU A 382 -8.16 -1.05 31.34
N HIS A 383 -6.96 -1.56 31.62
CA HIS A 383 -6.34 -1.26 32.91
C HIS A 383 -6.08 0.26 33.02
N PRO A 384 -6.32 0.90 34.19
CA PRO A 384 -6.14 2.35 34.36
C PRO A 384 -4.75 2.89 34.02
N LEU A 385 -3.73 2.03 34.06
CA LEU A 385 -2.34 2.35 33.74
C LEU A 385 -1.86 1.81 32.38
N ALA A 386 -2.76 1.30 31.53
CA ALA A 386 -2.39 0.61 30.29
C ALA A 386 -1.60 1.49 29.30
N PHE A 387 -1.78 2.82 29.35
CA PHE A 387 -1.08 3.77 28.48
C PHE A 387 0.03 4.57 29.17
N SER A 388 0.39 4.21 30.41
CA SER A 388 1.44 4.90 31.18
C SER A 388 2.82 4.87 30.50
N GLY A 389 3.13 3.80 29.77
CA GLY A 389 4.37 3.63 29.01
C GLY A 389 4.46 4.39 27.69
N VAL A 390 3.38 5.03 27.22
CA VAL A 390 3.27 5.65 25.89
C VAL A 390 2.83 7.14 25.95
N PRO A 391 3.50 8.00 26.73
CA PRO A 391 3.04 9.38 27.00
C PRO A 391 3.07 10.34 25.79
N HIS A 392 3.61 9.89 24.65
CA HIS A 392 3.78 10.72 23.44
C HIS A 392 2.77 10.39 22.33
N LEU A 393 1.78 9.53 22.61
CA LEU A 393 0.72 9.23 21.65
C LEU A 393 0.03 10.51 21.18
N ARG A 394 -0.13 10.59 19.86
CA ARG A 394 -0.91 11.62 19.16
C ARG A 394 -2.23 11.06 18.66
N GLU A 395 -2.25 9.77 18.34
CA GLU A 395 -3.40 9.08 17.82
C GLU A 395 -3.65 7.78 18.58
N LEU A 396 -4.84 7.68 19.18
CA LEU A 396 -5.34 6.48 19.84
C LEU A 396 -6.68 6.10 19.24
N ARG A 397 -6.73 4.91 18.65
CA ARG A 397 -7.98 4.36 18.09
C ARG A 397 -8.45 3.15 18.89
N LEU A 398 -9.68 3.24 19.40
CA LEU A 398 -10.37 2.23 20.21
C LEU A 398 -11.76 1.91 19.66
N ARG A 399 -12.10 2.39 18.45
CA ARG A 399 -13.41 2.20 17.82
C ARG A 399 -13.78 0.72 17.70
N GLY A 400 -15.05 0.36 17.88
CA GLY A 400 -15.53 -1.01 17.63
C GLY A 400 -15.04 -2.00 18.68
N ASN A 401 -15.01 -1.61 19.95
CA ASN A 401 -14.75 -2.49 21.08
C ASN A 401 -16.05 -2.69 21.89
N LYS A 402 -15.94 -3.10 23.15
CA LYS A 402 -17.08 -3.33 24.06
C LYS A 402 -16.93 -2.53 25.36
N LEU A 403 -16.21 -1.41 25.31
CA LEU A 403 -15.93 -0.58 26.48
C LEU A 403 -17.22 0.00 27.04
N THR A 404 -17.42 -0.14 28.36
CA THR A 404 -18.58 0.39 29.08
C THR A 404 -18.25 1.59 29.95
N VAL A 405 -17.02 1.66 30.45
CA VAL A 405 -16.51 2.72 31.35
C VAL A 405 -15.11 3.14 30.90
N LEU A 406 -14.77 4.39 31.18
CA LEU A 406 -13.43 4.97 31.00
C LEU A 406 -12.87 5.35 32.37
N ASP A 407 -11.55 5.28 32.54
CA ASP A 407 -10.87 5.69 33.78
C ASP A 407 -9.94 6.88 33.50
N LEU A 408 -10.07 7.95 34.28
CA LEU A 408 -9.26 9.17 34.15
C LEU A 408 -7.74 8.89 34.03
N ARG A 409 -7.24 7.92 34.80
CA ARG A 409 -5.81 7.60 34.89
C ARG A 409 -5.24 7.08 33.58
N MET A 410 -6.08 6.55 32.69
CA MET A 410 -5.64 6.02 31.41
C MET A 410 -5.28 7.13 30.41
N PHE A 411 -5.94 8.29 30.51
CA PHE A 411 -5.77 9.43 29.62
C PHE A 411 -4.85 10.51 30.20
N ALA A 412 -4.70 10.58 31.53
CA ALA A 412 -3.83 11.55 32.19
C ALA A 412 -2.37 11.60 31.66
N PRO A 413 -1.73 10.48 31.25
CA PRO A 413 -0.40 10.50 30.62
C PRO A 413 -0.39 11.04 29.18
N LEU A 414 -1.52 11.02 28.47
CA LEU A 414 -1.62 11.23 27.02
C LEU A 414 -1.73 12.71 26.65
N ARG A 415 -0.83 13.55 27.18
CA ARG A 415 -0.88 15.02 27.02
C ARG A 415 -0.69 15.53 25.59
N ARG A 416 -0.26 14.67 24.67
CA ARG A 416 -0.05 15.00 23.25
C ARG A 416 -1.13 14.43 22.33
N LEU A 417 -2.16 13.80 22.90
CA LEU A 417 -3.21 13.18 22.13
C LEU A 417 -3.99 14.25 21.35
N GLN A 418 -4.11 14.02 20.04
CA GLN A 418 -4.79 14.90 19.09
C GLN A 418 -6.01 14.21 18.47
N LEU A 419 -5.93 12.89 18.28
CA LEU A 419 -6.99 12.08 17.70
C LEU A 419 -7.36 10.95 18.65
N LEU A 420 -8.63 10.91 19.07
CA LEU A 420 -9.21 9.81 19.84
C LEU A 420 -10.45 9.27 19.13
N THR A 421 -10.46 7.96 18.83
CA THR A 421 -11.68 7.28 18.39
C THR A 421 -12.13 6.26 19.43
N ILE A 422 -13.31 6.46 20.00
CA ILE A 422 -13.97 5.56 20.95
C ILE A 422 -15.41 5.26 20.54
N GLY A 423 -15.78 5.57 19.29
CA GLY A 423 -17.08 5.22 18.72
C GLY A 423 -17.30 3.71 18.58
N GLU A 424 -18.54 3.27 18.36
CA GLU A 424 -18.90 1.85 18.32
C GLU A 424 -18.43 1.08 19.56
N ASN A 425 -18.69 1.64 20.73
CA ASN A 425 -18.49 1.00 22.03
C ASN A 425 -19.84 0.95 22.76
N ARG A 426 -19.83 0.78 24.09
CA ARG A 426 -21.03 0.68 24.94
C ARG A 426 -20.98 1.68 26.09
N LEU A 427 -20.32 2.83 25.87
CA LEU A 427 -20.18 3.87 26.88
C LEU A 427 -21.53 4.52 27.16
N GLU A 428 -21.93 4.55 28.42
CA GLU A 428 -23.15 5.23 28.87
C GLU A 428 -22.87 6.65 29.39
N GLU A 429 -21.65 6.90 29.85
CA GLU A 429 -21.20 8.19 30.37
C GLU A 429 -19.73 8.45 30.02
N ILE A 430 -19.39 9.74 29.90
CA ILE A 430 -18.02 10.24 29.94
C ILE A 430 -17.97 11.33 31.01
N GLU A 431 -17.30 11.03 32.13
CA GLU A 431 -17.16 11.92 33.27
C GLU A 431 -16.41 13.22 32.88
N GLY A 432 -16.73 14.32 33.58
CA GLY A 432 -16.20 15.65 33.26
C GLY A 432 -14.68 15.76 33.42
N ASP A 433 -14.11 15.07 34.41
CA ASP A 433 -12.67 14.99 34.65
C ASP A 433 -11.94 14.27 33.49
N ILE A 434 -12.56 13.30 32.83
CA ILE A 434 -12.01 12.66 31.65
C ILE A 434 -11.95 13.68 30.50
N LEU A 435 -13.01 14.49 30.32
CA LEU A 435 -13.03 15.55 29.31
C LEU A 435 -11.95 16.62 29.56
N GLU A 436 -11.55 16.85 30.81
CA GLU A 436 -10.41 17.72 31.16
C GLU A 436 -9.09 17.24 30.56
N THR A 437 -8.89 15.93 30.48
CA THR A 437 -7.67 15.36 29.90
C THR A 437 -7.58 15.55 28.38
N PHE A 438 -8.70 15.87 27.71
CA PHE A 438 -8.80 15.99 26.26
C PHE A 438 -8.50 17.39 25.71
N GLY A 439 -7.84 18.26 26.49
CA GLY A 439 -7.58 19.65 26.10
C GLY A 439 -6.86 19.86 24.75
N ASN A 440 -6.03 18.89 24.32
CA ASN A 440 -5.28 18.93 23.07
C ASN A 440 -5.92 18.15 21.90
N LEU A 441 -7.07 17.51 22.10
CA LEU A 441 -7.76 16.80 21.02
C LEU A 441 -8.22 17.79 19.96
N SER A 442 -7.89 17.49 18.70
CA SER A 442 -8.44 18.16 17.52
C SER A 442 -9.56 17.35 16.87
N HIS A 443 -9.57 16.03 17.09
CA HIS A 443 -10.55 15.10 16.52
C HIS A 443 -11.00 14.07 17.56
N LEU A 444 -12.30 14.00 17.81
CA LEU A 444 -12.91 13.08 18.77
C LEU A 444 -14.08 12.31 18.14
N GLU A 445 -14.04 10.98 18.15
CA GLU A 445 -15.16 10.16 17.67
C GLU A 445 -15.78 9.39 18.84
N ILE A 446 -16.99 9.78 19.26
CA ILE A 446 -17.80 9.13 20.30
C ILE A 446 -19.13 8.56 19.77
N ASN A 447 -19.30 8.56 18.45
CA ASN A 447 -20.50 8.09 17.76
C ASN A 447 -20.80 6.60 18.01
N ASN A 448 -22.07 6.20 17.89
CA ASN A 448 -22.52 4.82 18.10
C ASN A 448 -22.08 4.25 19.46
N ASN A 449 -22.38 4.98 20.54
CA ASN A 449 -22.28 4.51 21.93
C ASN A 449 -23.69 4.52 22.55
N ARG A 450 -23.78 4.54 23.88
CA ARG A 450 -25.02 4.64 24.66
C ARG A 450 -25.10 5.95 25.44
N LEU A 451 -24.47 7.00 24.94
CA LEU A 451 -24.40 8.30 25.61
C LEU A 451 -25.74 9.03 25.49
N SER A 452 -26.32 9.44 26.62
CA SER A 452 -27.56 10.23 26.63
C SER A 452 -27.36 11.71 26.94
N TYR A 453 -26.19 12.07 27.48
CA TYR A 453 -25.78 13.43 27.79
C TYR A 453 -24.25 13.53 27.79
N LEU A 454 -23.74 14.77 27.79
CA LEU A 454 -22.37 15.09 28.18
C LEU A 454 -22.40 15.95 29.44
N SER A 455 -21.33 15.85 30.23
CA SER A 455 -21.06 16.78 31.33
C SER A 455 -21.20 18.23 30.86
N SER A 456 -21.63 19.14 31.75
CA SER A 456 -21.96 20.52 31.36
C SER A 456 -20.79 21.19 30.63
N LEU A 457 -21.01 21.52 29.35
CA LEU A 457 -20.00 22.14 28.47
C LEU A 457 -19.90 23.66 28.69
N GLN A 458 -20.74 24.24 29.56
CA GLN A 458 -20.85 25.68 29.80
C GLN A 458 -19.88 26.21 30.86
N THR A 459 -19.40 25.34 31.75
CA THR A 459 -18.67 25.75 32.98
C THR A 459 -17.15 25.57 32.88
N SER A 460 -16.63 25.10 31.75
CA SER A 460 -15.25 24.65 31.67
C SER A 460 -14.60 24.78 30.29
N GLU A 461 -13.30 25.08 30.29
CA GLU A 461 -12.44 25.17 29.10
C GLU A 461 -12.00 23.78 28.60
N TYR A 462 -12.93 22.83 28.44
CA TYR A 462 -12.61 21.51 27.91
C TYR A 462 -12.51 21.54 26.38
N LEU A 463 -11.72 20.61 25.81
CA LEU A 463 -11.66 20.38 24.36
C LEU A 463 -11.28 21.63 23.55
N LEU A 464 -10.39 22.50 24.05
CA LEU A 464 -10.07 23.80 23.45
C LEU A 464 -9.62 23.74 21.99
N GLN A 465 -8.88 22.68 21.63
CA GLN A 465 -8.33 22.51 20.28
C GLN A 465 -9.25 21.73 19.32
N LEU A 466 -10.44 21.35 19.77
CA LEU A 466 -11.35 20.49 19.02
C LEU A 466 -11.83 21.18 17.75
N ARG A 467 -11.68 20.49 16.61
CA ARG A 467 -12.13 20.95 15.29
C ARG A 467 -13.22 20.06 14.71
N HIS A 468 -13.18 18.79 15.07
CA HIS A 468 -14.13 17.79 14.59
C HIS A 468 -14.53 16.86 15.71
N ILE A 469 -15.84 16.59 15.82
CA ILE A 469 -16.38 15.56 16.71
C ILE A 469 -17.37 14.68 15.94
N ARG A 470 -17.51 13.41 16.31
CA ARG A 470 -18.63 12.58 15.83
C ARG A 470 -19.43 12.10 17.01
N ILE A 471 -20.71 12.44 17.04
CA ILE A 471 -21.63 12.18 18.15
C ILE A 471 -22.85 11.36 17.73
N GLU A 472 -23.04 11.13 16.44
CA GLU A 472 -24.23 10.45 15.90
C GLU A 472 -24.42 9.02 16.44
N GLY A 473 -25.64 8.51 16.37
CA GLY A 473 -25.94 7.12 16.78
C GLY A 473 -25.87 6.86 18.28
N ASN A 474 -26.01 7.90 19.10
CA ASN A 474 -26.16 7.82 20.54
C ASN A 474 -27.61 8.18 20.94
N PRO A 475 -28.12 7.63 22.06
CA PRO A 475 -29.44 7.93 22.61
C PRO A 475 -29.50 9.32 23.29
N TRP A 476 -29.08 10.38 22.59
CA TRP A 476 -29.07 11.73 23.13
C TRP A 476 -30.48 12.16 23.53
N GLN A 477 -30.65 12.76 24.70
CA GLN A 477 -31.87 13.49 25.00
C GLN A 477 -31.91 14.73 24.09
N CYS A 478 -33.05 15.05 23.46
CA CYS A 478 -33.08 16.17 22.51
C CYS A 478 -32.65 17.50 23.14
N LEU A 479 -33.04 17.77 24.39
CA LEU A 479 -32.57 18.95 25.14
C LEU A 479 -31.04 18.96 25.32
N CYS A 480 -30.44 17.81 25.64
CA CYS A 480 -28.98 17.71 25.76
C CYS A 480 -28.29 17.89 24.40
N LEU A 481 -28.88 17.34 23.33
CA LEU A 481 -28.35 17.47 21.98
C LEU A 481 -28.36 18.94 21.54
N ASP A 482 -29.43 19.68 21.79
CA ASP A 482 -29.54 21.11 21.47
C ASP A 482 -28.46 21.94 22.19
N GLU A 483 -28.19 21.63 23.47
CA GLU A 483 -27.10 22.27 24.21
C GLU A 483 -25.72 21.94 23.62
N ILE A 484 -25.49 20.67 23.24
CA ILE A 484 -24.24 20.21 22.63
C ILE A 484 -24.03 20.87 21.26
N THR A 485 -25.03 20.87 20.38
CA THR A 485 -24.92 21.44 19.03
C THR A 485 -24.74 22.96 19.08
N ALA A 486 -25.47 23.67 19.94
CA ALA A 486 -25.28 25.10 20.14
C ALA A 486 -23.85 25.44 20.60
N TRP A 487 -23.28 24.63 21.49
CA TRP A 487 -21.89 24.77 21.93
C TRP A 487 -20.89 24.51 20.79
N LEU A 488 -21.13 23.47 19.97
CA LEU A 488 -20.29 23.13 18.82
C LEU A 488 -20.35 24.21 17.73
N ASP A 489 -21.54 24.71 17.41
CA ASP A 489 -21.77 25.75 16.40
C ASP A 489 -21.08 27.07 16.78
N LYS A 490 -21.22 27.49 18.05
CA LYS A 490 -20.54 28.69 18.58
C LYS A 490 -19.03 28.62 18.39
N ARG A 491 -18.47 27.41 18.43
CA ARG A 491 -17.02 27.14 18.31
C ARG A 491 -16.59 26.71 16.90
N GLN A 492 -17.51 26.66 15.94
CA GLN A 492 -17.27 26.20 14.57
C GLN A 492 -16.64 24.79 14.50
N VAL A 493 -17.06 23.90 15.39
CA VAL A 493 -16.62 22.50 15.41
C VAL A 493 -17.48 21.68 14.47
N GLY A 494 -16.88 20.94 13.54
CA GLY A 494 -17.62 20.08 12.62
C GLY A 494 -18.13 18.81 13.30
N TYR A 495 -19.45 18.59 13.34
CA TYR A 495 -20.06 17.40 13.94
C TYR A 495 -21.04 16.62 13.07
N ALA A 496 -21.50 17.23 11.98
CA ALA A 496 -22.48 16.62 11.08
C ALA A 496 -21.82 16.04 9.82
N ARG A 497 -22.33 14.89 9.38
CA ARG A 497 -22.06 14.31 8.07
C ARG A 497 -23.36 14.26 7.29
N PRO A 498 -23.59 15.17 6.31
CA PRO A 498 -24.87 15.23 5.58
C PRO A 498 -25.26 13.92 4.91
N SER A 499 -24.28 13.10 4.51
CA SER A 499 -24.49 11.79 3.90
C SER A 499 -24.82 10.66 4.89
N SER A 500 -24.72 10.88 6.20
CA SER A 500 -25.03 9.86 7.21
C SER A 500 -26.55 9.62 7.31
N ALA A 501 -26.96 8.42 7.71
CA ALA A 501 -28.36 8.09 7.92
C ALA A 501 -29.05 9.01 8.95
N TYR A 502 -28.32 9.48 9.95
CA TYR A 502 -28.82 10.36 11.00
C TYR A 502 -29.13 11.78 10.46
N TYR A 503 -28.16 12.41 9.82
CA TYR A 503 -28.34 13.78 9.29
C TYR A 503 -29.10 13.84 7.95
N SER A 504 -29.31 12.70 7.28
CA SER A 504 -30.23 12.59 6.14
C SER A 504 -31.69 12.30 6.54
N GLY A 505 -31.99 12.24 7.85
CA GLY A 505 -33.34 11.99 8.37
C GLY A 505 -33.82 10.54 8.29
N ARG A 506 -32.94 9.59 7.94
CA ARG A 506 -33.26 8.15 7.88
C ARG A 506 -33.21 7.47 9.26
N LYS A 507 -32.59 8.11 10.25
CA LYS A 507 -32.50 7.66 11.65
C LYS A 507 -32.70 8.84 12.61
N PRO A 508 -33.28 8.62 13.81
CA PRO A 508 -33.46 9.68 14.79
C PRO A 508 -32.10 10.17 15.34
N LEU A 509 -31.98 11.49 15.53
CA LEU A 509 -30.81 12.12 16.12
C LEU A 509 -30.83 12.11 17.66
N CYS A 510 -32.02 12.10 18.25
CA CYS A 510 -32.22 12.19 19.69
C CYS A 510 -33.54 11.51 20.10
N VAL A 511 -33.69 11.29 21.41
CA VAL A 511 -34.88 10.81 22.10
C VAL A 511 -35.60 12.01 22.72
N VAL A 512 -36.88 12.18 22.40
CA VAL A 512 -37.72 13.21 23.01
C VAL A 512 -38.08 12.78 24.43
N THR A 513 -37.73 13.61 25.41
CA THR A 513 -37.97 13.34 26.83
C THR A 513 -39.03 14.30 27.39
N PRO A 514 -39.84 13.89 28.39
CA PRO A 514 -40.83 14.76 29.04
C PRO A 514 -40.20 15.76 30.04
N MET A 515 -38.88 15.74 30.20
CA MET A 515 -38.14 16.61 31.12
C MET A 515 -38.10 18.06 30.60
N GLU A 516 -38.05 19.03 31.51
CA GLU A 516 -37.88 20.45 31.16
C GLU A 516 -36.41 20.83 30.92
N GLN A 517 -35.46 20.02 31.40
CA GLN A 517 -34.02 20.26 31.31
C GLN A 517 -33.27 18.96 30.99
N CYS A 518 -32.07 19.10 30.41
CA CYS A 518 -31.16 17.98 30.16
C CYS A 518 -30.76 17.28 31.48
N LEU A 519 -31.15 16.02 31.63
CA LEU A 519 -30.82 15.20 32.80
C LEU A 519 -29.38 14.67 32.66
N ARG A 520 -28.51 15.05 33.60
CA ARG A 520 -27.07 14.70 33.62
C ARG A 520 -26.71 13.82 34.80
N ASP A 521 -27.51 12.80 35.01
CA ASP A 521 -27.33 11.82 36.08
C ASP A 521 -27.65 10.44 35.52
N LEU A 522 -26.67 9.54 35.54
CA LEU A 522 -26.78 8.24 34.88
C LEU A 522 -27.86 7.36 35.54
N GLU A 523 -28.00 7.41 36.86
CA GLU A 523 -29.02 6.63 37.58
C GLU A 523 -30.42 7.10 37.21
N ALA A 524 -30.63 8.41 37.15
CA ALA A 524 -31.89 9.00 36.74
C ALA A 524 -32.18 8.74 35.25
N VAL A 525 -31.18 8.81 34.36
CA VAL A 525 -31.33 8.46 32.93
C VAL A 525 -31.76 7.01 32.75
N ARG A 526 -31.16 6.08 33.51
CA ARG A 526 -31.53 4.66 33.53
C ARG A 526 -32.94 4.45 34.08
N ALA A 527 -33.31 5.14 35.15
CA ALA A 527 -34.67 5.06 35.72
C ALA A 527 -35.76 5.48 34.73
N HIS A 528 -35.43 6.32 33.75
CA HIS A 528 -36.34 6.75 32.68
C HIS A 528 -36.30 5.87 31.42
N GLY A 529 -35.48 4.81 31.39
CA GLY A 529 -35.43 3.85 30.29
C GLY A 529 -34.95 4.42 28.94
N LEU A 530 -34.20 5.53 28.96
CA LEU A 530 -33.82 6.28 27.75
C LEU A 530 -32.95 5.46 26.80
N VAL A 531 -31.95 4.74 27.33
CA VAL A 531 -31.05 3.89 26.55
C VAL A 531 -31.80 2.71 25.93
N GLU A 532 -32.64 2.02 26.71
CA GLU A 532 -33.39 0.85 26.25
C GLU A 532 -34.43 1.21 25.19
N SER A 533 -35.08 2.37 25.33
CA SER A 533 -36.03 2.87 24.33
C SER A 533 -35.36 3.15 22.97
N TYR A 534 -34.13 3.69 22.97
CA TYR A 534 -33.41 3.99 21.74
C TYR A 534 -32.92 2.74 21.02
N GLU A 535 -32.53 1.69 21.76
CA GLU A 535 -32.14 0.41 21.15
C GLU A 535 -33.32 -0.32 20.46
N GLN A 536 -34.57 0.07 20.74
CA GLN A 536 -35.78 -0.49 20.11
C GLN A 536 -36.22 0.26 18.84
N ILE A 537 -35.62 1.42 18.53
CA ILE A 537 -35.95 2.30 17.40
C ILE A 537 -34.92 2.10 16.27
#